data_AF-A0A1A3NTX5-F1
#
_entry.id   AF-A0A1A3NTX5-F1
#
_cell.length_a   1.000
_cell.length_b   1.000
_cell.length_c   1.000
_cell.angle_alpha   90.00
_cell.angle_beta   90.00
_cell.angle_gamma   90.00
#
_symmetry.space_group_name_H-M   'P 1'
#
loop_
_entity.id
_entity.type
_entity.pdbx_description
1 polymer ?
#
loop_
_entity_poly.entity_id
_entity_poly.type
_entity_poly.pdbx_seq_one_letter_code
_entity_poly.pdbx_strand_id
1 'polypeptide(L)'
;INTLFQTLTSIAEKVDPVKLNLTLSAAAQSLTGLGDRFGESIVNGNKILDDINPQMPQARRDIQQLAALGDVYADAAPELLDFLNNSVPTARSINAQQKDLDQALLAAAGFGNTGADIFERGGPYLARGAADLKPTAQLLDTYSPELLCTLRNYHDIEPKARQFLGGNGYSLDSHSQILSALGMMLNPISLVPLLLSQVGGLAAGLVGGAPNPYTYPENLPRVNARGGPGGAPGCWQQITRQLWPAPQLVMDSGNSLAPYNHLDTGSPYVLEYVWGRQVGDNTINP
;
A
#
# COMPACT_ATOMS: atom_id res chain seq x y z
N ILE A 1 23.93 -64.69 130.75
CA ILE A 1 23.03 -65.68 130.11
C ILE A 1 21.60 -65.23 130.40
N ASN A 2 20.79 -65.08 129.36
CA ASN A 2 19.39 -64.68 129.39
C ASN A 2 19.09 -63.28 129.95
N THR A 3 19.42 -62.26 129.16
CA THR A 3 18.44 -61.19 128.94
C THR A 3 17.97 -61.37 127.52
N LEU A 4 16.88 -62.11 127.38
CA LEU A 4 15.62 -61.44 127.05
C LEU A 4 15.79 -60.90 125.62
N PHE A 5 15.45 -61.64 124.56
CA PHE A 5 14.08 -62.09 124.28
C PHE A 5 12.97 -61.03 124.55
N GLN A 6 13.27 -59.92 125.23
CA GLN A 6 12.58 -58.64 125.17
C GLN A 6 12.63 -58.03 123.77
N THR A 7 13.65 -58.34 122.96
CA THR A 7 13.64 -57.91 121.53
C THR A 7 12.62 -58.70 120.71
N LEU A 8 12.24 -59.91 121.14
CA LEU A 8 11.15 -60.69 120.54
C LEU A 8 9.77 -60.33 121.13
N THR A 9 9.72 -59.63 122.27
CA THR A 9 8.47 -59.09 122.84
C THR A 9 8.20 -57.63 122.45
N SER A 10 9.21 -56.84 122.04
CA SER A 10 8.99 -55.41 121.71
C SER A 10 8.55 -55.13 120.26
N ILE A 11 8.51 -56.14 119.39
CA ILE A 11 8.09 -55.96 117.98
C ILE A 11 6.76 -56.66 117.66
N ALA A 12 6.32 -57.63 118.49
CA ALA A 12 5.01 -58.27 118.33
C ALA A 12 3.86 -57.57 119.08
N GLU A 13 4.15 -56.58 119.95
CA GLU A 13 3.14 -55.86 120.75
C GLU A 13 2.96 -54.38 120.37
N LYS A 14 3.30 -54.01 119.13
CA LYS A 14 3.01 -52.68 118.59
C LYS A 14 2.36 -52.69 117.21
N VAL A 15 1.66 -53.76 116.86
CA VAL A 15 0.61 -53.69 115.85
C VAL A 15 -0.70 -53.98 116.55
N ASP A 16 -1.26 -52.91 117.11
CA ASP A 16 -2.62 -52.88 117.59
C ASP A 16 -3.52 -53.32 116.42
N PRO A 17 -4.26 -54.45 116.48
CA PRO A 17 -5.11 -54.90 115.38
C PRO A 17 -6.15 -53.84 115.01
N VAL A 18 -6.47 -52.94 115.95
CA VAL A 18 -7.24 -51.73 115.69
C VAL A 18 -6.50 -50.79 114.75
N LYS A 19 -5.19 -50.55 114.93
CA LYS A 19 -4.41 -49.67 114.03
C LYS A 19 -4.14 -50.29 112.65
N LEU A 20 -3.94 -51.60 112.55
CA LEU A 20 -3.79 -52.27 111.24
C LEU A 20 -5.12 -52.26 110.47
N ASN A 21 -6.23 -52.55 111.15
CA ASN A 21 -7.56 -52.44 110.54
C ASN A 21 -7.94 -50.98 110.25
N LEU A 22 -7.48 -50.01 111.05
CA LEU A 22 -7.60 -48.58 110.74
C LEU A 22 -6.74 -48.16 109.55
N THR A 23 -5.55 -48.74 109.36
CA THR A 23 -4.68 -48.41 108.23
C THR A 23 -5.18 -49.06 106.95
N LEU A 24 -5.62 -50.31 107.02
CA LEU A 24 -6.28 -51.00 105.90
C LEU A 24 -7.65 -50.40 105.60
N SER A 25 -8.42 -49.98 106.61
CA SER A 25 -9.69 -49.25 106.41
C SER A 25 -9.47 -47.82 105.93
N ALA A 26 -8.41 -47.13 106.35
CA ALA A 26 -8.08 -45.79 105.86
C ALA A 26 -7.53 -45.84 104.42
N ALA A 27 -6.72 -46.85 104.08
CA ALA A 27 -6.31 -47.10 102.71
C ALA A 27 -7.48 -47.57 101.82
N ALA A 28 -8.37 -48.42 102.36
CA ALA A 28 -9.59 -48.80 101.67
C ALA A 28 -10.54 -47.60 101.51
N GLN A 29 -10.71 -46.73 102.51
CA GLN A 29 -11.53 -45.51 102.44
C GLN A 29 -10.92 -44.45 101.50
N SER A 30 -9.60 -44.39 101.36
CA SER A 30 -8.96 -43.47 100.40
C SER A 30 -9.04 -43.97 98.95
N LEU A 31 -9.18 -45.28 98.74
CA LEU A 31 -9.41 -45.91 97.43
C LEU A 31 -10.90 -46.07 97.10
N THR A 32 -11.77 -46.10 98.12
CA THR A 32 -13.23 -46.18 97.98
C THR A 32 -13.75 -44.89 97.35
N GLY A 33 -14.45 -45.01 96.21
CA GLY A 33 -14.90 -43.87 95.39
C GLY A 33 -13.90 -43.44 94.31
N LEU A 34 -12.61 -43.80 94.39
CA LEU A 34 -11.67 -43.56 93.29
C LEU A 34 -11.90 -44.54 92.13
N GLY A 35 -12.27 -45.79 92.45
CA GLY A 35 -12.71 -46.79 91.47
C GLY A 35 -13.96 -46.36 90.71
N ASP A 36 -14.95 -45.79 91.41
CA ASP A 36 -16.19 -45.29 90.79
C ASP A 36 -15.91 -44.07 89.89
N ARG A 37 -15.09 -43.11 90.36
CA ARG A 37 -14.67 -41.96 89.54
C ARG A 37 -13.83 -42.35 88.33
N PHE A 38 -12.99 -43.36 88.46
CA PHE A 38 -12.19 -43.90 87.36
C PHE A 38 -13.07 -44.62 86.34
N GLY A 39 -14.01 -45.45 86.81
CA GLY A 39 -15.02 -46.09 85.96
C GLY A 39 -15.87 -45.06 85.22
N GLU A 40 -16.30 -44.00 85.93
CA GLU A 40 -17.05 -42.88 85.34
C GLU A 40 -16.21 -42.11 84.29
N SER A 41 -14.90 -41.90 84.51
CA SER A 41 -14.04 -41.26 83.51
C SER A 41 -13.88 -42.10 82.25
N ILE A 42 -13.81 -43.44 82.38
CA ILE A 42 -13.76 -44.34 81.23
C ILE A 42 -15.09 -44.37 80.49
N VAL A 43 -16.22 -44.42 81.20
CA VAL A 43 -17.55 -44.37 80.57
C VAL A 43 -17.79 -43.02 79.87
N ASN A 44 -17.37 -41.92 80.50
CA ASN A 44 -17.46 -40.58 79.89
C ASN A 44 -16.49 -40.44 78.70
N GLY A 45 -15.29 -41.01 78.79
CA GLY A 45 -14.36 -41.09 77.66
C GLY A 45 -14.93 -41.88 76.50
N ASN A 46 -15.64 -42.98 76.78
CA ASN A 46 -16.28 -43.79 75.74
C ASN A 46 -17.47 -43.06 75.11
N LYS A 47 -18.26 -42.31 75.90
CA LYS A 47 -19.31 -41.43 75.35
C LYS A 47 -18.74 -40.35 74.42
N ILE A 48 -17.62 -39.74 74.79
CA ILE A 48 -16.94 -38.75 73.92
C ILE A 48 -16.49 -39.43 72.62
N LEU A 49 -15.95 -40.64 72.70
CA LEU A 49 -15.57 -41.39 71.51
C LEU A 49 -16.78 -41.82 70.67
N ASP A 50 -17.90 -42.19 71.29
CA ASP A 50 -19.15 -42.53 70.61
C ASP A 50 -19.76 -41.32 69.89
N ASP A 51 -19.54 -40.10 70.39
CA ASP A 51 -19.98 -38.85 69.75
C ASP A 51 -19.02 -38.40 68.63
N ILE A 52 -17.70 -38.60 68.80
CA ILE A 52 -16.67 -38.15 67.84
C ILE A 52 -16.50 -39.13 66.69
N ASN A 53 -16.53 -40.44 66.94
CA ASN A 53 -16.25 -41.47 65.95
C ASN A 53 -17.19 -41.40 64.72
N PRO A 54 -18.50 -41.12 64.86
CA PRO A 54 -19.40 -40.88 63.72
C PRO A 54 -19.03 -39.65 62.88
N GLN A 55 -18.36 -38.65 63.45
CA GLN A 55 -17.96 -37.42 62.75
C GLN A 55 -16.58 -37.51 62.08
N MET A 56 -15.77 -38.50 62.44
CA MET A 56 -14.44 -38.70 61.86
C MET A 56 -14.40 -38.77 60.32
N PRO A 57 -15.36 -39.41 59.62
CA PRO A 57 -15.41 -39.39 58.16
C PRO A 57 -15.67 -37.99 57.58
N GLN A 58 -16.44 -37.15 58.27
CA GLN A 58 -16.68 -35.77 57.87
C GLN A 58 -15.44 -34.91 58.08
N ALA A 59 -14.82 -34.97 59.26
CA ALA A 59 -13.59 -34.25 59.55
C ALA A 59 -12.46 -34.59 58.55
N ARG A 60 -12.33 -35.87 58.15
CA ARG A 60 -11.38 -36.28 57.11
C ARG A 60 -11.70 -35.68 55.74
N ARG A 61 -12.98 -35.66 55.34
CA ARG A 61 -13.40 -35.02 54.08
C ARG A 61 -13.13 -33.52 54.10
N ASP A 62 -13.41 -32.84 55.20
CA ASP A 62 -13.20 -31.39 55.31
C ASP A 62 -11.71 -31.04 55.25
N ILE A 63 -10.84 -31.82 55.91
CA ILE A 63 -9.38 -31.66 55.80
C ILE A 63 -8.92 -31.87 54.35
N GLN A 64 -9.45 -32.88 53.66
CA GLN A 64 -9.13 -33.12 52.24
C GLN A 64 -9.63 -31.99 51.33
N GLN A 65 -10.82 -31.45 51.59
CA GLN A 65 -11.36 -30.32 50.84
C GLN A 65 -10.58 -29.03 51.08
N LEU A 66 -10.12 -28.80 52.31
CA LEU A 66 -9.28 -27.66 52.64
C LEU A 66 -7.90 -27.77 51.96
N ALA A 67 -7.32 -28.98 51.93
CA ALA A 67 -6.10 -29.23 51.17
C ALA A 67 -6.31 -28.98 49.68
N ALA A 68 -7.40 -29.50 49.10
CA ALA A 68 -7.74 -29.27 47.69
C ALA A 68 -7.96 -27.79 47.36
N LEU A 69 -8.57 -27.02 48.28
CA LEU A 69 -8.69 -25.56 48.13
C LEU A 69 -7.31 -24.88 48.16
N GLY A 70 -6.45 -25.32 49.08
CA GLY A 70 -5.05 -24.87 49.15
C GLY A 70 -4.30 -25.13 47.84
N ASP A 71 -4.47 -26.31 47.26
CA ASP A 71 -3.87 -26.70 45.98
C ASP A 71 -4.38 -25.80 44.84
N VAL A 72 -5.68 -25.51 44.76
CA VAL A 72 -6.24 -24.59 43.75
C VAL A 72 -5.63 -23.18 43.85
N TYR A 73 -5.48 -22.65 45.08
CA TYR A 73 -4.83 -21.36 45.27
C TYR A 73 -3.33 -21.40 44.98
N ALA A 74 -2.64 -22.48 45.35
CA ALA A 74 -1.22 -22.68 45.08
C ALA A 74 -0.95 -22.82 43.57
N ASP A 75 -1.84 -23.46 42.83
CA ASP A 75 -1.76 -23.64 41.38
C ASP A 75 -2.07 -22.33 40.64
N ALA A 76 -3.03 -21.52 41.12
CA ALA A 76 -3.43 -20.27 40.48
C ALA A 76 -2.52 -19.07 40.81
N ALA A 77 -1.84 -19.08 41.95
CA ALA A 77 -1.02 -17.94 42.38
C ALA A 77 0.16 -17.60 41.42
N PRO A 78 0.92 -18.57 40.88
CA PRO A 78 2.02 -18.28 39.96
C PRO A 78 1.59 -17.54 38.70
N GLU A 79 0.51 -17.98 38.03
CA GLU A 79 0.03 -17.32 36.81
C GLU A 79 -0.40 -15.87 37.06
N LEU A 80 -1.08 -15.61 38.18
CA LEU A 80 -1.46 -14.25 38.55
C LEU A 80 -0.24 -13.36 38.82
N LEU A 81 0.73 -13.88 39.56
CA LEU A 81 1.96 -13.15 39.87
C LEU A 81 2.80 -12.93 38.62
N ASP A 82 2.87 -13.89 37.72
CA ASP A 82 3.55 -13.78 36.43
C ASP A 82 2.87 -12.74 35.53
N PHE A 83 1.54 -12.75 35.45
CA PHE A 83 0.80 -11.71 34.72
C PHE A 83 1.10 -10.31 35.26
N LEU A 84 1.08 -10.13 36.58
CA LEU A 84 1.39 -8.86 37.21
C LEU A 84 2.85 -8.44 36.96
N ASN A 85 3.79 -9.37 37.11
CA ASN A 85 5.22 -9.12 36.86
C ASN A 85 5.50 -8.76 35.40
N ASN A 86 4.76 -9.32 34.45
CA ASN A 86 4.89 -8.99 33.03
C ASN A 86 4.15 -7.70 32.64
N SER A 87 3.08 -7.34 33.36
CA SER A 87 2.29 -6.13 33.07
C SER A 87 2.88 -4.85 33.67
N VAL A 88 3.51 -4.93 34.85
CA VAL A 88 4.08 -3.76 35.55
C VAL A 88 5.18 -3.05 34.74
N PRO A 89 6.13 -3.75 34.07
CA PRO A 89 7.13 -3.10 33.22
C PRO A 89 6.51 -2.29 32.09
N THR A 90 5.49 -2.83 31.43
CA THR A 90 4.76 -2.16 30.36
C THR A 90 4.02 -0.93 30.89
N ALA A 91 3.30 -1.06 32.01
CA ALA A 91 2.62 0.08 32.65
C ALA A 91 3.60 1.18 33.06
N ARG A 92 4.78 0.81 33.61
CA ARG A 92 5.85 1.76 33.94
C ARG A 92 6.43 2.41 32.69
N SER A 93 6.62 1.66 31.61
CA SER A 93 7.12 2.18 30.34
C SER A 93 6.14 3.20 29.75
N ILE A 94 4.84 2.88 29.70
CA ILE A 94 3.80 3.80 29.23
C ILE A 94 3.77 5.06 30.10
N ASN A 95 3.80 4.92 31.43
CA ASN A 95 3.80 6.06 32.33
C ASN A 95 5.08 6.91 32.20
N ALA A 96 6.24 6.29 32.02
CA ALA A 96 7.50 7.00 31.80
C ALA A 96 7.51 7.76 30.46
N GLN A 97 6.86 7.21 29.43
CA GLN A 97 6.76 7.78 28.08
C GLN A 97 5.52 8.66 27.89
N GLN A 98 4.74 8.94 28.94
CA GLN A 98 3.46 9.66 28.83
C GLN A 98 3.61 11.01 28.12
N LYS A 99 4.65 11.78 28.47
CA LYS A 99 4.90 13.09 27.85
C LYS A 99 5.24 12.99 26.36
N ASP A 100 6.03 11.99 25.99
CA ASP A 100 6.43 11.78 24.59
C ASP A 100 5.22 11.32 23.77
N LEU A 101 4.34 10.49 24.34
CA LEU A 101 3.08 10.09 23.72
C LEU A 101 2.13 11.28 23.54
N ASP A 102 1.97 12.12 24.57
CA ASP A 102 1.14 13.33 24.48
C ASP A 102 1.67 14.28 23.41
N GLN A 103 2.99 14.49 23.35
CA GLN A 103 3.62 15.31 22.33
C GLN A 103 3.43 14.72 20.92
N ALA A 104 3.57 13.41 20.76
CA ALA A 104 3.35 12.75 19.48
C ALA A 104 1.89 12.85 19.02
N LEU A 105 0.92 12.66 19.92
CA LEU A 105 -0.51 12.79 19.60
C LEU A 105 -0.88 14.24 19.24
N LEU A 106 -0.36 15.23 19.99
CA LEU A 106 -0.57 16.64 19.68
C LEU A 106 0.09 17.03 18.35
N ALA A 107 1.29 16.53 18.07
CA ALA A 107 1.97 16.75 16.80
C ALA A 107 1.21 16.10 15.63
N ALA A 108 0.70 14.88 15.80
CA ALA A 108 -0.11 14.19 14.80
C ALA A 108 -1.42 14.93 14.53
N ALA A 109 -2.10 15.42 15.58
CA ALA A 109 -3.30 16.24 15.44
C ALA A 109 -3.01 17.59 14.77
N GLY A 110 -1.92 18.26 15.16
CA GLY A 110 -1.48 19.52 14.54
C GLY A 110 -1.10 19.35 13.06
N PHE A 111 -0.40 18.26 12.73
CA PHE A 111 -0.10 17.90 11.34
C PHE A 111 -1.38 17.59 10.57
N GLY A 112 -2.32 16.85 11.16
CA GLY A 112 -3.62 16.55 10.56
C GLY A 112 -4.42 17.81 10.25
N ASN A 113 -4.51 18.74 11.20
CA ASN A 113 -5.18 20.03 11.01
C ASN A 113 -4.50 20.90 9.94
N THR A 114 -3.17 20.92 9.92
CA THR A 114 -2.40 21.68 8.91
C THR A 114 -2.55 21.05 7.52
N GLY A 115 -2.47 19.73 7.41
CA GLY A 115 -2.68 19.01 6.17
C GLY A 115 -4.10 19.19 5.64
N ALA A 116 -5.11 19.13 6.52
CA ALA A 116 -6.51 19.35 6.17
C ALA A 116 -6.73 20.76 5.58
N ASP A 117 -6.20 21.82 6.19
CA ASP A 117 -6.32 23.19 5.66
C ASP A 117 -5.68 23.33 4.27
N ILE A 118 -4.54 22.67 4.00
CA ILE A 118 -3.93 22.63 2.66
C ILE A 118 -4.86 21.96 1.65
N PHE A 119 -5.46 20.82 1.99
CA PHE A 119 -6.37 20.11 1.09
C PHE A 119 -7.72 20.79 0.94
N GLU A 120 -8.24 21.48 1.95
CA GLU A 120 -9.46 22.29 1.83
C GLU A 120 -9.26 23.47 0.88
N ARG A 121 -8.11 24.16 0.98
CA ARG A 121 -7.78 25.28 0.08
C ARG A 121 -7.39 24.81 -1.32
N GLY A 122 -6.60 23.74 -1.42
CA GLY A 122 -6.03 23.25 -2.68
C GLY A 122 -6.90 22.24 -3.42
N GLY A 123 -7.75 21.50 -2.72
CA GLY A 123 -8.59 20.42 -3.24
C GLY A 123 -9.48 20.83 -4.41
N PRO A 124 -10.20 21.97 -4.34
CA PRO A 124 -11.01 22.45 -5.46
C PRO A 124 -10.20 22.72 -6.73
N TYR A 125 -8.95 23.19 -6.60
CA TYR A 125 -8.07 23.45 -7.74
C TYR A 125 -7.53 22.15 -8.35
N LEU A 126 -7.19 21.16 -7.52
CA LEU A 126 -6.78 19.84 -8.00
C LEU A 126 -7.95 19.11 -8.69
N ALA A 127 -9.14 19.17 -8.11
CA ALA A 127 -10.34 18.59 -8.70
C ALA A 127 -10.69 19.26 -10.03
N ARG A 128 -10.58 20.60 -10.10
CA ARG A 128 -10.74 21.34 -11.36
C ARG A 128 -9.67 20.98 -12.38
N GLY A 129 -8.39 20.95 -12.00
CA GLY A 129 -7.30 20.55 -12.90
C GLY A 129 -7.49 19.13 -13.45
N ALA A 130 -7.95 18.19 -12.62
CA ALA A 130 -8.30 16.84 -13.07
C ALA A 130 -9.50 16.84 -14.03
N ALA A 131 -10.52 17.67 -13.79
CA ALA A 131 -11.65 17.84 -14.69
C ALA A 131 -11.23 18.48 -16.03
N ASP A 132 -10.33 19.46 -16.00
CA ASP A 132 -9.79 20.15 -17.18
C ASP A 132 -8.87 19.24 -18.00
N LEU A 133 -8.17 18.29 -17.35
CA LEU A 133 -7.32 17.30 -18.03
C LEU A 133 -8.13 16.23 -18.75
N LYS A 134 -9.38 15.97 -18.32
CA LYS A 134 -10.25 14.93 -18.89
C LYS A 134 -10.39 15.00 -20.41
N PRO A 135 -10.76 16.13 -21.05
CA PRO A 135 -10.88 16.20 -22.51
C PRO A 135 -9.55 15.89 -23.23
N THR A 136 -8.43 16.39 -22.70
CA THR A 136 -7.10 16.12 -23.28
C THR A 136 -6.71 14.65 -23.15
N ALA A 137 -6.99 14.03 -21.99
CA ALA A 137 -6.74 12.61 -21.78
C ALA A 137 -7.62 11.72 -22.67
N GLN A 138 -8.88 12.10 -22.89
CA GLN A 138 -9.78 11.40 -23.82
C GLN A 138 -9.31 11.51 -25.27
N LEU A 139 -8.80 12.67 -25.68
CA LEU A 139 -8.21 12.84 -27.00
C LEU A 139 -6.95 11.98 -27.14
N LEU A 140 -6.06 12.01 -26.13
CA LEU A 140 -4.87 11.18 -26.12
C LEU A 140 -5.21 9.68 -26.18
N ASP A 141 -6.23 9.23 -25.44
CA ASP A 141 -6.72 7.85 -25.48
C ASP A 141 -7.21 7.46 -26.89
N THR A 142 -8.00 8.34 -27.51
CA THR A 142 -8.53 8.16 -28.87
C THR A 142 -7.40 8.01 -29.91
N TYR A 143 -6.32 8.77 -29.77
CA TYR A 143 -5.17 8.77 -30.70
C TYR A 143 -3.99 7.90 -30.22
N SER A 144 -4.11 7.25 -29.05
CA SER A 144 -3.02 6.46 -28.44
C SER A 144 -2.44 5.36 -29.34
N PRO A 145 -3.22 4.68 -30.21
CA PRO A 145 -2.64 3.66 -31.09
C PRO A 145 -1.65 4.26 -32.09
N GLU A 146 -1.84 5.51 -32.52
CA GLU A 146 -0.95 6.16 -33.49
C GLU A 146 0.47 6.32 -32.95
N LEU A 147 0.63 6.55 -31.65
CA LEU A 147 1.96 6.68 -31.03
C LEU A 147 2.76 5.38 -31.16
N LEU A 148 2.12 4.24 -30.83
CA LEU A 148 2.74 2.93 -30.96
C LEU A 148 3.06 2.60 -32.42
N CYS A 149 2.12 2.88 -33.32
CA CYS A 149 2.30 2.63 -34.75
C CYS A 149 3.40 3.53 -35.34
N THR A 150 3.51 4.78 -34.89
CA THR A 150 4.57 5.71 -35.30
C THR A 150 5.94 5.19 -34.90
N LEU A 151 6.11 4.76 -33.64
CA LEU A 151 7.35 4.16 -33.15
C LEU A 151 7.73 2.90 -33.94
N ARG A 152 6.75 2.02 -34.20
CA ARG A 152 6.96 0.82 -35.03
C ARG A 152 7.34 1.17 -36.47
N ASN A 153 6.68 2.15 -37.07
CA ASN A 153 6.99 2.59 -38.43
C ASN A 153 8.40 3.18 -38.53
N TYR A 154 8.86 3.92 -37.51
CA TYR A 154 10.24 4.41 -37.45
C TYR A 154 11.24 3.26 -37.39
N HIS A 155 10.97 2.23 -36.58
CA HIS A 155 11.80 1.03 -36.54
C HIS A 155 11.83 0.30 -37.91
N ASP A 156 10.67 0.12 -38.53
CA ASP A 156 10.55 -0.63 -39.79
C ASP A 156 11.11 0.13 -41.01
N ILE A 157 11.13 1.47 -40.97
CA ILE A 157 11.71 2.30 -42.03
C ILE A 157 13.21 2.53 -41.85
N GLU A 158 13.74 2.47 -40.63
CA GLU A 158 15.16 2.69 -40.34
C GLU A 158 16.12 1.93 -41.29
N PRO A 159 15.98 0.61 -41.53
CA PRO A 159 16.88 -0.11 -42.43
C PRO A 159 16.73 0.34 -43.89
N LYS A 160 15.52 0.72 -44.32
CA LYS A 160 15.24 1.21 -45.69
C LYS A 160 15.79 2.62 -45.89
N ALA A 161 15.64 3.47 -44.88
CA ALA A 161 16.22 4.80 -44.84
C ALA A 161 17.74 4.72 -44.84
N ARG A 162 18.35 3.76 -44.11
CA ARG A 162 19.80 3.51 -44.18
C ARG A 162 20.27 3.09 -45.57
N GLN A 163 19.50 2.31 -46.32
CA GLN A 163 19.83 1.98 -47.71
C GLN A 163 19.80 3.21 -48.63
N PHE A 164 18.82 4.10 -48.47
CA PHE A 164 18.73 5.35 -49.24
C PHE A 164 19.75 6.41 -48.80
N LEU A 165 20.06 6.50 -47.50
CA LEU A 165 21.01 7.45 -46.91
C LEU A 165 22.42 6.85 -46.78
N GLY A 166 22.77 5.89 -47.64
CA GLY A 166 24.13 5.33 -47.76
C GLY A 166 24.72 4.69 -46.50
N GLY A 167 23.94 4.48 -45.44
CA GLY A 167 24.28 3.79 -44.19
C GLY A 167 25.36 4.46 -43.31
N ASN A 168 26.12 5.42 -43.84
CA ASN A 168 27.24 6.09 -43.18
C ASN A 168 26.86 7.43 -42.53
N GLY A 169 25.61 7.89 -42.69
CA GLY A 169 25.10 9.15 -42.12
C GLY A 169 25.52 10.42 -42.87
N TYR A 170 26.32 10.32 -43.92
CA TYR A 170 26.87 11.47 -44.65
C TYR A 170 26.70 11.38 -46.19
N SER A 171 26.24 10.26 -46.72
CA SER A 171 26.01 10.06 -48.15
C SER A 171 24.56 9.71 -48.45
N LEU A 172 24.09 10.02 -49.65
CA LEU A 172 22.78 9.63 -50.13
C LEU A 172 22.98 8.76 -51.37
N ASP A 173 22.45 7.54 -51.35
CA ASP A 173 22.49 6.61 -52.47
C ASP A 173 21.17 6.71 -53.24
N SER A 174 21.18 7.48 -54.33
CA SER A 174 20.03 7.62 -55.22
C SER A 174 20.37 7.20 -56.63
N HIS A 175 19.59 6.24 -57.14
CA HIS A 175 19.61 5.84 -58.54
C HIS A 175 18.42 6.48 -59.25
N SER A 176 18.67 7.60 -59.94
CA SER A 176 17.69 8.23 -60.83
C SER A 176 17.82 7.65 -62.23
N GLN A 177 16.80 6.91 -62.68
CA GLN A 177 16.69 6.48 -64.07
C GLN A 177 15.66 7.35 -64.78
N ILE A 178 16.11 8.11 -65.77
CA ILE A 178 15.20 8.88 -66.63
C ILE A 178 14.50 7.89 -67.56
N LEU A 179 13.23 7.59 -67.26
CA LEU A 179 12.37 6.80 -68.14
C LEU A 179 12.09 7.62 -69.41
N SER A 180 12.88 7.34 -70.46
CA SER A 180 12.88 7.87 -71.84
C SER A 180 13.89 8.97 -72.19
N ALA A 181 15.17 8.57 -72.33
CA ALA A 181 16.22 9.42 -72.89
C ALA A 181 16.01 9.82 -74.37
N LEU A 182 15.21 9.06 -75.13
CA LEU A 182 14.99 9.35 -76.56
C LEU A 182 14.00 10.51 -76.82
N GLY A 183 13.12 10.85 -75.87
CA GLY A 183 12.17 11.96 -76.01
C GLY A 183 12.72 13.33 -75.61
N MET A 184 13.75 13.36 -74.74
CA MET A 184 14.26 14.60 -74.16
C MET A 184 15.55 15.14 -74.82
N MET A 185 16.33 14.32 -75.52
CA MET A 185 17.54 14.78 -76.23
C MET A 185 17.25 15.58 -77.51
N LEU A 186 16.02 15.52 -78.05
CA LEU A 186 15.68 16.13 -79.34
C LEU A 186 14.92 17.46 -79.23
N ASN A 187 14.62 17.94 -78.01
CA ASN A 187 13.89 19.20 -77.83
C ASN A 187 14.67 20.15 -76.89
N PRO A 188 15.17 21.30 -77.40
CA PRO A 188 15.99 22.25 -76.63
C PRO A 188 15.24 22.90 -75.46
N ILE A 189 13.91 22.79 -75.40
CA ILE A 189 13.10 23.28 -74.27
C ILE A 189 13.24 22.36 -73.03
N SER A 190 13.56 21.07 -73.24
CA SER A 190 13.72 20.06 -72.18
C SER A 190 15.07 20.12 -71.46
N LEU A 191 16.00 20.96 -71.91
CA LEU A 191 17.28 21.24 -71.24
C LEU A 191 17.10 22.17 -70.03
N VAL A 192 16.04 22.99 -70.03
CA VAL A 192 15.75 23.93 -68.94
C VAL A 192 15.27 23.22 -67.66
N PRO A 193 14.35 22.24 -67.71
CA PRO A 193 13.99 21.44 -66.53
C PRO A 193 15.15 20.65 -65.93
N LEU A 194 16.12 20.22 -66.74
CA LEU A 194 17.29 19.46 -66.29
C LEU A 194 18.30 20.33 -65.51
N LEU A 195 18.51 21.57 -65.96
CA LEU A 195 19.30 22.55 -65.20
C LEU A 195 18.56 23.02 -63.94
N LEU A 196 17.24 23.13 -64.02
CA LEU A 196 16.40 23.51 -62.88
C LEU A 196 16.23 22.37 -61.87
N SER A 197 16.31 21.09 -62.24
CA SER A 197 16.19 19.97 -61.29
C SER A 197 17.48 19.72 -60.50
N GLN A 198 18.64 20.02 -61.10
CA GLN A 198 19.95 19.94 -60.41
C GLN A 198 20.16 21.11 -59.43
N VAL A 199 19.49 22.25 -59.67
CA VAL A 199 19.47 23.45 -58.79
C VAL A 199 18.10 23.57 -58.06
N GLY A 200 17.28 22.52 -58.11
CA GLY A 200 15.84 22.55 -57.86
C GLY A 200 15.39 22.83 -56.44
N GLY A 201 16.31 22.85 -55.48
CA GLY A 201 16.02 23.31 -54.12
C GLY A 201 15.92 24.84 -54.02
N LEU A 202 16.63 25.60 -54.86
CA LEU A 202 16.72 27.06 -54.74
C LEU A 202 15.82 27.81 -55.73
N ALA A 203 15.56 27.23 -56.90
CA ALA A 203 14.72 27.88 -57.92
C ALA A 203 13.21 27.66 -57.71
N ALA A 204 12.80 26.56 -57.06
CA ALA A 204 11.38 26.25 -56.85
C ALA A 204 10.67 27.30 -55.99
N GLY A 205 11.32 27.82 -54.94
CA GLY A 205 10.76 28.91 -54.13
C GLY A 205 10.87 30.29 -54.77
N LEU A 206 11.79 30.48 -55.72
CA LEU A 206 12.06 31.76 -56.39
C LEU A 206 11.14 31.99 -57.60
N VAL A 207 10.78 30.92 -58.32
CA VAL A 207 9.93 30.99 -59.53
C VAL A 207 8.53 30.42 -59.29
N GLY A 208 8.39 29.39 -58.46
CA GLY A 208 7.09 28.77 -58.15
C GLY A 208 6.28 29.50 -57.07
N GLY A 209 6.87 30.54 -56.46
CA GLY A 209 6.31 31.30 -55.36
C GLY A 209 6.35 30.55 -54.03
N ALA A 210 6.38 31.33 -52.94
CA ALA A 210 6.23 30.79 -51.59
C ALA A 210 4.75 30.41 -51.33
N PRO A 211 4.45 29.52 -50.36
CA PRO A 211 3.09 29.39 -49.85
C PRO A 211 2.56 30.76 -49.41
N ASN A 212 1.26 31.00 -49.62
CA ASN A 212 0.63 32.29 -49.38
C ASN A 212 0.99 32.85 -47.98
N PRO A 213 1.30 34.16 -47.87
CA PRO A 213 1.66 34.78 -46.61
C PRO A 213 0.49 34.76 -45.63
N TYR A 214 0.79 34.68 -44.34
CA TYR A 214 -0.22 34.75 -43.29
C TYR A 214 -0.94 36.10 -43.34
N THR A 215 -2.27 36.07 -43.48
CA THR A 215 -3.14 37.26 -43.41
C THR A 215 -4.05 37.17 -42.18
N TYR A 216 -4.04 38.23 -41.37
CA TYR A 216 -4.96 38.37 -40.24
C TYR A 216 -6.26 39.04 -40.72
N PRO A 217 -7.45 38.55 -40.33
CA PRO A 217 -7.74 37.43 -39.41
C PRO A 217 -7.96 36.08 -40.11
N GLU A 218 -7.74 35.96 -41.41
CA GLU A 218 -8.14 34.80 -42.22
C GLU A 218 -7.36 33.52 -41.90
N ASN A 219 -6.07 33.64 -41.57
CA ASN A 219 -5.19 32.51 -41.24
C ASN A 219 -5.17 32.15 -39.75
N LEU A 220 -6.09 32.68 -38.94
CA LEU A 220 -6.13 32.39 -37.51
C LEU A 220 -6.10 30.87 -37.24
N PRO A 221 -5.30 30.41 -36.26
CA PRO A 221 -5.26 29.00 -35.89
C PRO A 221 -6.66 28.50 -35.52
N ARG A 222 -7.07 27.41 -36.13
CA ARG A 222 -8.34 26.72 -35.85
C ARG A 222 -8.04 25.40 -35.18
N VAL A 223 -8.88 24.99 -34.24
CA VAL A 223 -8.76 23.72 -33.51
C VAL A 223 -9.90 22.77 -33.90
N ASN A 224 -10.13 22.64 -35.21
CA ASN A 224 -11.21 21.81 -35.76
C ASN A 224 -10.70 20.76 -36.75
N ALA A 225 -9.47 20.27 -36.54
CA ALA A 225 -8.97 19.12 -37.28
C ALA A 225 -9.74 17.86 -36.88
N ARG A 226 -10.33 17.17 -37.86
CA ARG A 226 -11.04 15.91 -37.65
C ARG A 226 -10.53 14.88 -38.66
N GLY A 227 -10.57 13.61 -38.30
CA GLY A 227 -10.23 12.54 -39.25
C GLY A 227 -11.04 12.70 -40.54
N GLY A 228 -10.37 12.69 -41.69
CA GLY A 228 -11.03 12.73 -42.99
C GLY A 228 -11.57 11.35 -43.39
N PRO A 229 -12.18 11.21 -44.58
CA PRO A 229 -12.72 9.95 -45.06
C PRO A 229 -11.66 8.82 -45.03
N GLY A 230 -11.96 7.73 -44.32
CA GLY A 230 -11.05 6.59 -44.14
C GLY A 230 -9.92 6.83 -43.13
N GLY A 231 -9.87 8.00 -42.48
CA GLY A 231 -8.79 8.41 -41.59
C GLY A 231 -9.08 8.34 -40.11
N ALA A 232 -9.51 7.17 -39.65
CA ALA A 232 -9.64 6.89 -38.22
C ALA A 232 -8.26 6.77 -37.55
N PRO A 233 -8.11 7.21 -36.30
CA PRO A 233 -6.86 7.07 -35.56
C PRO A 233 -6.42 5.61 -35.45
N GLY A 234 -5.17 5.30 -35.80
CA GLY A 234 -4.69 3.93 -35.79
C GLY A 234 -3.43 3.65 -36.60
N CYS A 235 -3.09 2.37 -36.70
CA CYS A 235 -2.06 1.91 -37.61
C CYS A 235 -2.58 2.00 -39.04
N TRP A 236 -2.09 2.99 -39.78
CA TRP A 236 -2.36 3.11 -41.20
C TRP A 236 -1.87 1.88 -41.98
N GLN A 237 -2.70 1.43 -42.92
CA GLN A 237 -2.31 0.37 -43.85
C GLN A 237 -1.30 0.91 -44.88
N GLN A 238 -0.50 0.01 -45.45
CA GLN A 238 0.40 0.38 -46.55
C GLN A 238 -0.42 0.88 -47.74
N ILE A 239 -0.05 2.05 -48.28
CA ILE A 239 -0.69 2.61 -49.47
C ILE A 239 -0.32 1.72 -50.66
N THR A 240 -1.29 0.92 -51.10
CA THR A 240 -1.19 0.07 -52.29
C THR A 240 -2.05 0.68 -53.40
N ARG A 241 -1.83 0.28 -54.66
CA ARG A 241 -2.64 0.78 -55.80
C ARG A 241 -4.13 0.46 -55.65
N GLN A 242 -4.47 -0.55 -54.85
CA GLN A 242 -5.81 -0.98 -54.52
C GLN A 242 -6.46 -0.13 -53.41
N LEU A 243 -5.65 0.58 -52.62
CA LEU A 243 -6.08 1.51 -51.57
C LEU A 243 -6.02 2.96 -52.12
N TRP A 244 -6.70 3.19 -53.25
CA TRP A 244 -6.83 4.51 -53.87
C TRP A 244 -8.32 4.87 -54.06
N PRO A 245 -8.78 6.06 -53.63
CA PRO A 245 -8.01 7.14 -53.00
C PRO A 245 -7.49 6.76 -51.60
N ALA A 246 -6.25 7.17 -51.31
CA ALA A 246 -5.66 6.95 -50.01
C ALA A 246 -6.46 7.71 -48.94
N PRO A 247 -6.56 7.17 -47.71
CA PRO A 247 -7.14 7.92 -46.62
C PRO A 247 -6.46 9.26 -46.42
N GLN A 248 -7.24 10.28 -46.11
CA GLN A 248 -6.74 11.65 -45.95
C GLN A 248 -7.17 12.22 -44.59
N LEU A 249 -6.30 13.04 -44.01
CA LEU A 249 -6.61 13.85 -42.85
C LEU A 249 -7.21 15.17 -43.34
N VAL A 250 -8.41 15.51 -42.86
CA VAL A 250 -9.02 16.82 -43.12
C VAL A 250 -8.80 17.68 -41.88
N MET A 251 -7.72 18.47 -41.89
CA MET A 251 -7.42 19.39 -40.81
C MET A 251 -7.88 20.81 -41.14
N ASP A 252 -8.77 21.34 -40.30
CA ASP A 252 -9.06 22.78 -40.23
C ASP A 252 -8.22 23.38 -39.11
N SER A 253 -6.92 23.53 -39.38
CA SER A 253 -5.90 23.96 -38.41
C SER A 253 -5.44 25.42 -38.57
N GLY A 254 -6.02 26.17 -39.51
CA GLY A 254 -5.50 27.48 -39.93
C GLY A 254 -4.29 27.35 -40.87
N ASN A 255 -4.10 28.34 -41.73
CA ASN A 255 -3.20 28.28 -42.89
C ASN A 255 -3.37 27.00 -43.72
N SER A 256 -4.60 26.73 -44.14
CA SER A 256 -4.97 25.49 -44.82
C SER A 256 -4.33 25.37 -46.20
N LEU A 257 -3.58 24.29 -46.42
CA LEU A 257 -3.41 23.68 -47.73
C LEU A 257 -4.73 22.96 -48.08
N ALA A 258 -5.77 23.72 -48.38
CA ALA A 258 -7.01 23.13 -48.88
C ALA A 258 -6.72 22.35 -50.17
N PRO A 259 -7.49 21.29 -50.51
CA PRO A 259 -7.35 20.64 -51.81
C PRO A 259 -7.66 21.68 -52.88
N TYR A 260 -6.60 22.21 -53.49
CA TYR A 260 -6.66 23.12 -54.63
C TYR A 260 -7.48 22.45 -55.72
N ASN A 261 -8.74 22.85 -55.83
CA ASN A 261 -9.62 22.49 -56.94
C ASN A 261 -9.35 23.36 -58.19
N HIS A 262 -8.37 24.26 -58.10
CA HIS A 262 -7.84 25.08 -59.18
C HIS A 262 -6.30 25.10 -59.09
N LEU A 263 -5.61 25.10 -60.23
CA LEU A 263 -4.16 25.25 -60.26
C LEU A 263 -3.83 26.73 -59.99
N ASP A 264 -3.30 27.01 -58.80
CA ASP A 264 -2.76 28.34 -58.48
C ASP A 264 -1.25 28.29 -58.32
N THR A 265 -0.61 29.35 -58.77
CA THR A 265 0.83 29.55 -58.63
C THR A 265 1.12 30.25 -57.32
N GLY A 266 2.14 29.82 -56.57
CA GLY A 266 2.48 30.42 -55.29
C GLY A 266 2.73 31.93 -55.40
N SER A 267 2.31 32.67 -54.39
CA SER A 267 2.55 34.11 -54.26
C SER A 267 3.08 34.39 -52.85
N PRO A 268 4.04 35.32 -52.66
CA PRO A 268 4.48 36.31 -53.64
C PRO A 268 5.58 35.83 -54.60
N TYR A 269 5.53 36.34 -55.84
CA TYR A 269 6.64 36.24 -56.79
C TYR A 269 7.74 37.26 -56.47
N VAL A 270 8.96 37.04 -56.97
CA VAL A 270 10.07 38.01 -56.87
C VAL A 270 9.66 39.43 -57.29
N LEU A 271 8.85 39.56 -58.35
CA LEU A 271 8.35 40.84 -58.83
C LEU A 271 7.47 41.56 -57.81
N GLU A 272 6.73 40.82 -56.97
CA GLU A 272 5.85 41.41 -55.95
C GLU A 272 6.63 41.94 -54.74
N TYR A 273 7.81 41.39 -54.46
CA TYR A 273 8.72 41.93 -53.44
C TYR A 273 9.29 43.31 -53.84
N VAL A 274 9.44 43.55 -55.15
CA VAL A 274 10.05 44.78 -55.66
C VAL A 274 9.00 45.85 -55.97
N TRP A 275 7.87 45.46 -56.56
CA TRP A 275 6.90 46.38 -57.14
C TRP A 275 5.53 46.38 -56.42
N GLY A 276 5.39 45.63 -55.33
CA GLY A 276 4.10 45.36 -54.71
C GLY A 276 3.27 44.35 -55.51
N ARG A 277 2.23 43.79 -54.87
CA ARG A 277 1.38 42.75 -55.46
C ARG A 277 0.64 43.29 -56.68
N GLN A 278 0.72 42.56 -57.80
CA GLN A 278 0.05 42.95 -59.05
C GLN A 278 -1.05 41.96 -59.48
N VAL A 279 -1.11 40.75 -58.89
CA VAL A 279 -2.03 39.69 -59.32
C VAL A 279 -2.67 39.00 -58.09
N GLY A 280 -4.00 38.90 -58.07
CA GLY A 280 -4.80 38.16 -57.07
C GLY A 280 -4.87 38.80 -55.67
N ASP A 281 -5.73 38.28 -54.79
CA ASP A 281 -5.78 38.62 -53.36
C ASP A 281 -4.87 37.70 -52.53
N ASN A 282 -4.40 38.16 -51.36
CA ASN A 282 -3.64 37.32 -50.42
C ASN A 282 -4.52 36.27 -49.69
N THR A 283 -5.83 36.25 -49.97
CA THR A 283 -6.78 35.37 -49.29
C THR A 283 -6.75 33.96 -49.86
N ILE A 284 -6.89 32.97 -48.97
CA ILE A 284 -6.96 31.54 -49.31
C ILE A 284 -8.42 31.10 -49.55
N ASN A 285 -9.40 31.96 -49.24
CA ASN A 285 -10.81 31.64 -49.34
C ASN A 285 -11.41 32.25 -50.61
N PRO A 286 -12.13 31.49 -51.45
CA PRO A 286 -12.83 32.03 -52.62
C PRO A 286 -13.95 33.01 -52.25
#